data_AF-A0A518CUU2-F1
#
_entry.id   AF-A0A518CUU2-F1
#
_cell.length_a   1.000
_cell.length_b   1.000
_cell.length_c   1.000
_cell.angle_alpha   90.00
_cell.angle_beta   90.00
_cell.angle_gamma   90.00
#
_symmetry.space_group_name_H-M   'P 1'
#
loop_
_entity.id
_entity.type
_entity.pdbx_description
1 polymer ?
#
loop_
_entity_poly.entity_id
_entity_poly.type
_entity_poly.pdbx_seq_one_letter_code
_entity_poly.pdbx_strand_id
1 'polypeptide(L)'
;MTTLRSSLALLAVVLLASCRSVAVPIPDPPPEAAEWERADAQVAGAYLGLRTSENDSGRLDDLSFDPGVRVDRVDPSSPADVGGLRPGDIVLSWDGAELFAPESLEVLERAGAGGQVVQLEVRRDDTIFEVPVTLRAVAAGSAGEVRVVARVDPVRSRARWWTAPDGARLVASDVGGPFPAGGVPVGAVVHEVDGEPVLSARGLIRRMLALEPGATLRVTWSAGGGERSVSKVDLYDAPRITTGFGLPILAHYDHDPDARTTSFVLLDLYVISLLRFTRDGEEREWRVLRWFRTSSGVGELSE
;
A
#
# COMPACT_ATOMS: atom_id res chain seq x y z
N MET A 1 25.90 -53.55 4.32
CA MET A 1 25.76 -52.73 3.09
C MET A 1 24.31 -52.34 2.75
N THR A 2 23.29 -52.92 3.40
CA THR A 2 21.86 -52.62 3.15
C THR A 2 21.36 -51.35 3.87
N THR A 3 21.89 -51.02 5.04
CA THR A 3 21.50 -49.83 5.81
C THR A 3 21.94 -48.52 5.14
N LEU A 4 23.17 -48.47 4.59
CA LEU A 4 23.73 -47.27 3.95
C LEU A 4 22.96 -46.85 2.68
N ARG A 5 22.45 -47.82 1.91
CA ARG A 5 21.63 -47.57 0.70
C ARG A 5 20.24 -47.01 1.05
N SER A 6 19.65 -47.49 2.13
CA SER A 6 18.34 -47.01 2.58
C SER A 6 18.41 -45.57 3.11
N SER A 7 19.51 -45.23 3.80
CA SER A 7 19.76 -43.85 4.29
C SER A 7 20.01 -42.86 3.15
N LEU A 8 20.74 -43.26 2.09
CA LEU A 8 20.96 -42.39 0.92
C LEU A 8 19.68 -42.12 0.13
N ALA A 9 18.81 -43.13 -0.02
CA ALA A 9 17.53 -42.99 -0.72
C ALA A 9 16.57 -42.07 0.05
N LEU A 10 16.52 -42.19 1.39
CA LEU A 10 15.70 -41.31 2.23
C LEU A 10 16.20 -39.86 2.16
N LEU A 11 17.53 -39.66 2.17
CA LEU A 11 18.14 -38.34 2.05
C LEU A 11 17.88 -37.69 0.67
N ALA A 12 17.91 -38.48 -0.42
CA ALA A 12 17.59 -38.01 -1.76
C ALA A 12 16.11 -37.60 -1.93
N VAL A 13 15.17 -38.30 -1.27
CA VAL A 13 13.75 -37.94 -1.27
C VAL A 13 13.50 -36.65 -0.48
N VAL A 14 14.19 -36.45 0.64
CA VAL A 14 14.09 -35.21 1.45
C VAL A 14 14.69 -34.01 0.70
N LEU A 15 15.78 -34.20 -0.06
CA LEU A 15 16.40 -33.13 -0.85
C LEU A 15 15.56 -32.64 -2.04
N LEU A 16 14.56 -33.42 -2.46
CA LEU A 16 13.63 -33.05 -3.54
C LEU A 16 12.28 -32.54 -3.03
N ALA A 17 12.11 -32.44 -1.70
CA ALA A 17 10.91 -31.86 -1.12
C ALA A 17 10.85 -30.36 -1.42
N SER A 18 9.86 -29.93 -2.21
CA SER A 18 9.63 -28.51 -2.47
C SER A 18 8.45 -28.03 -1.64
N CYS A 19 8.61 -26.92 -0.94
CA CYS A 19 7.53 -26.20 -0.28
C CYS A 19 7.39 -24.82 -0.94
N ARG A 20 6.17 -24.46 -1.31
CA ARG A 20 5.81 -23.15 -1.84
C ARG A 20 4.82 -22.49 -0.90
N SER A 21 5.01 -21.19 -0.66
CA SER A 21 4.14 -20.39 0.20
C SER A 21 3.93 -19.03 -0.44
N VAL A 22 2.74 -18.48 -0.29
CA VAL A 22 2.38 -17.14 -0.76
C VAL A 22 1.58 -16.43 0.34
N ALA A 23 1.65 -15.10 0.36
CA ALA A 23 0.83 -14.27 1.24
C ALA A 23 -0.64 -14.32 0.78
N VAL A 24 -1.58 -14.42 1.72
CA VAL A 24 -3.02 -14.45 1.41
C VAL A 24 -3.44 -13.20 0.62
N PRO A 25 -4.32 -13.33 -0.40
CA PRO A 25 -4.81 -12.20 -1.18
C PRO A 25 -5.53 -11.18 -0.30
N ILE A 26 -5.45 -9.93 -0.72
CA ILE A 26 -5.95 -8.77 0.02
C ILE A 26 -7.48 -8.90 0.15
N PRO A 27 -8.04 -8.94 1.37
CA PRO A 27 -9.48 -9.03 1.56
C PRO A 27 -10.21 -7.80 1.03
N ASP A 28 -11.45 -8.00 0.61
CA ASP A 28 -12.29 -6.92 0.10
C ASP A 28 -12.43 -5.80 1.14
N PRO A 29 -12.25 -4.53 0.75
CA PRO A 29 -12.37 -3.42 1.68
C PRO A 29 -13.78 -3.40 2.29
N PRO A 30 -13.92 -3.05 3.58
CA PRO A 30 -15.18 -3.09 4.30
C PRO A 30 -16.21 -2.16 3.64
N PRO A 31 -17.51 -2.48 3.76
CA PRO A 31 -18.57 -1.71 3.14
C PRO A 31 -18.55 -0.25 3.59
N GLU A 32 -18.86 0.60 2.62
CA GLU A 32 -18.71 2.04 2.63
C GLU A 32 -19.62 2.74 3.65
N ALA A 33 -19.10 3.00 4.85
CA ALA A 33 -19.68 3.96 5.79
C ALA A 33 -18.78 5.21 5.86
N ALA A 34 -18.60 5.89 4.73
CA ALA A 34 -18.04 7.23 4.72
C ALA A 34 -19.17 8.19 4.34
N GLU A 35 -19.72 8.87 5.35
CA GLU A 35 -20.58 10.03 5.11
C GLU A 35 -19.76 11.07 4.32
N TRP A 36 -20.30 11.50 3.17
CA TRP A 36 -19.66 12.53 2.36
C TRP A 36 -19.68 13.87 3.10
N GLU A 37 -18.61 14.18 3.81
CA GLU A 37 -18.45 15.49 4.42
C GLU A 37 -18.14 16.52 3.31
N ARG A 38 -19.13 17.37 2.98
CA ARG A 38 -18.89 18.60 2.23
C ARG A 38 -18.24 19.58 3.19
N ALA A 39 -16.97 19.84 2.98
CA ALA A 39 -16.30 20.97 3.59
C ALA A 39 -16.27 22.07 2.54
N ASP A 40 -17.30 22.93 2.56
CA ASP A 40 -17.22 24.25 1.97
C ASP A 40 -16.29 25.07 2.84
N ALA A 41 -14.99 24.99 2.56
CA ALA A 41 -14.01 25.85 3.18
C ALA A 41 -13.36 26.67 2.07
N GLN A 42 -13.75 27.93 2.01
CA GLN A 42 -13.13 28.95 1.16
C GLN A 42 -11.83 29.37 1.82
N VAL A 43 -10.78 28.57 1.62
CA VAL A 43 -9.48 28.76 2.28
C VAL A 43 -8.62 29.68 1.42
N ALA A 44 -8.25 30.83 1.97
CA ALA A 44 -7.18 31.65 1.40
C ALA A 44 -5.86 30.89 1.54
N GLY A 45 -5.02 30.90 0.51
CA GLY A 45 -3.77 30.13 0.51
C GLY A 45 -2.62 30.88 -0.14
N ALA A 46 -1.47 30.22 -0.13
CA ALA A 46 -0.30 30.58 -0.89
C ALA A 46 -0.29 29.90 -2.27
N TYR A 47 0.56 30.41 -3.14
CA TYR A 47 0.83 29.87 -4.47
C TYR A 47 2.32 29.82 -4.72
N LEU A 48 2.80 28.65 -5.11
CA LEU A 48 4.17 28.40 -5.51
C LEU A 48 4.34 28.45 -7.03
N GLY A 49 3.33 28.01 -7.78
CA GLY A 49 3.30 27.98 -9.24
C GLY A 49 4.00 26.76 -9.86
N LEU A 50 3.83 25.60 -9.22
CA LEU A 50 4.27 24.32 -9.74
C LEU A 50 3.08 23.50 -10.22
N ARG A 51 3.29 22.76 -11.31
CA ARG A 51 2.50 21.56 -11.60
C ARG A 51 3.37 20.35 -11.35
N THR A 52 2.83 19.41 -10.59
CA THR A 52 3.59 18.28 -10.09
C THR A 52 2.89 16.95 -10.37
N SER A 53 3.72 15.93 -10.50
CA SER A 53 3.31 14.54 -10.54
C SER A 53 3.98 13.75 -9.42
N GLU A 54 3.58 12.51 -9.30
CA GLU A 54 4.28 11.55 -8.47
C GLU A 54 5.69 11.31 -9.01
N ASN A 55 6.63 11.07 -8.10
CA ASN A 55 7.98 10.63 -8.44
C ASN A 55 7.98 9.12 -8.67
N ASP A 56 7.37 8.69 -9.77
CA ASP A 56 7.35 7.28 -10.17
C ASP A 56 8.51 6.93 -11.12
N SER A 57 8.71 5.62 -11.30
CA SER A 57 9.71 5.05 -12.22
C SER A 57 9.39 5.28 -13.70
N GLY A 58 8.18 5.72 -14.05
CA GLY A 58 7.69 5.82 -15.42
C GLY A 58 7.53 4.48 -16.14
N ARG A 59 7.65 3.34 -15.43
CA ARG A 59 7.55 1.98 -15.99
C ARG A 59 6.29 1.30 -15.49
N LEU A 60 5.46 0.80 -16.41
CA LEU A 60 4.25 0.05 -16.06
C LEU A 60 4.57 -1.34 -15.50
N ASP A 61 5.59 -2.01 -16.03
CA ASP A 61 5.96 -3.38 -15.66
C ASP A 61 6.69 -3.46 -14.30
N ASP A 62 7.22 -2.34 -13.83
CA ASP A 62 8.00 -2.21 -12.59
C ASP A 62 7.76 -0.82 -11.99
N LEU A 63 6.53 -0.61 -11.55
CA LEU A 63 6.07 0.67 -11.02
C LEU A 63 6.57 0.82 -9.58
N SER A 64 7.59 1.66 -9.40
CA SER A 64 8.07 2.10 -8.09
C SER A 64 7.79 3.58 -7.89
N PHE A 65 7.76 4.00 -6.64
CA PHE A 65 7.58 5.39 -6.25
C PHE A 65 8.68 5.77 -5.28
N ASP A 66 9.49 6.72 -5.69
CA ASP A 66 10.60 7.24 -4.93
C ASP A 66 10.13 8.44 -4.07
N PRO A 67 10.88 8.80 -3.01
CA PRO A 67 10.58 9.98 -2.21
C PRO A 67 10.55 11.26 -3.05
N GLY A 68 9.79 12.24 -2.57
CA GLY A 68 9.64 13.53 -3.22
C GLY A 68 8.52 13.61 -4.26
N VAL A 69 8.38 14.81 -4.80
CA VAL A 69 7.36 15.17 -5.77
C VAL A 69 8.04 15.71 -7.03
N ARG A 70 7.70 15.15 -8.19
CA ARG A 70 8.31 15.53 -9.47
C ARG A 70 7.66 16.81 -10.00
N VAL A 71 8.48 17.76 -10.45
CA VAL A 71 8.04 18.99 -11.10
C VAL A 71 7.85 18.73 -12.59
N ASP A 72 6.61 18.81 -13.07
CA ASP A 72 6.29 18.69 -14.49
C ASP A 72 6.40 20.03 -15.22
N ARG A 73 5.98 21.10 -14.53
CA ARG A 73 5.95 22.44 -15.09
C ARG A 73 6.11 23.47 -13.99
N VAL A 74 6.81 24.54 -14.34
CA VAL A 74 6.92 25.75 -13.54
C VAL A 74 6.19 26.86 -14.29
N ASP A 75 5.27 27.55 -13.61
CA ASP A 75 4.53 28.66 -14.21
C ASP A 75 5.45 29.87 -14.37
N PRO A 76 5.48 30.56 -15.53
CA PRO A 76 6.34 31.72 -15.73
C PRO A 76 6.06 32.85 -14.74
N SER A 77 7.12 33.52 -14.24
CA SER A 77 7.02 34.57 -13.23
C SER A 77 6.38 34.14 -11.91
N SER A 78 6.31 32.83 -11.62
CA SER A 78 5.84 32.32 -10.33
C SER A 78 6.94 32.40 -9.26
N PRO A 79 6.61 32.25 -7.97
CA PRO A 79 7.62 32.08 -6.93
C PRO A 79 8.62 30.96 -7.21
N ALA A 80 8.18 29.82 -7.73
CA ALA A 80 9.06 28.73 -8.11
C ALA A 80 10.02 29.08 -9.25
N ASP A 81 9.54 29.82 -10.26
CA ASP A 81 10.37 30.32 -11.37
C ASP A 81 11.44 31.29 -10.86
N VAL A 82 11.06 32.23 -9.99
CA VAL A 82 11.99 33.16 -9.33
C VAL A 82 13.00 32.42 -8.45
N GLY A 83 12.57 31.35 -7.78
CA GLY A 83 13.45 30.44 -7.02
C GLY A 83 14.37 29.59 -7.89
N GLY A 84 14.18 29.57 -9.21
CA GLY A 84 15.02 28.82 -10.15
C GLY A 84 14.71 27.32 -10.21
N LEU A 85 13.52 26.90 -9.77
CA LEU A 85 13.02 25.55 -10.00
C LEU A 85 12.78 25.32 -11.49
N ARG A 86 12.89 24.06 -11.92
CA ARG A 86 12.79 23.65 -13.32
C ARG A 86 11.97 22.37 -13.46
N PRO A 87 11.33 22.14 -14.62
CA PRO A 87 10.79 20.83 -14.95
C PRO A 87 11.87 19.74 -14.82
N GLY A 88 11.49 18.61 -14.24
CA GLY A 88 12.40 17.49 -13.93
C GLY A 88 13.00 17.53 -12.53
N ASP A 89 12.93 18.66 -11.83
CA ASP A 89 13.30 18.75 -10.42
C ASP A 89 12.40 17.85 -9.56
N ILE A 90 12.95 17.33 -8.46
CA ILE A 90 12.22 16.53 -7.48
C ILE A 90 12.30 17.26 -6.14
N VAL A 91 11.16 17.75 -5.65
CA VAL A 91 11.07 18.40 -4.34
C VAL A 91 10.97 17.32 -3.27
N LEU A 92 11.99 17.22 -2.43
CA LEU A 92 12.12 16.18 -1.40
C LEU A 92 11.47 16.60 -0.09
N SER A 93 11.64 17.86 0.33
CA SER A 93 11.10 18.37 1.59
C SER A 93 10.70 19.84 1.49
N TRP A 94 9.82 20.26 2.41
CA TRP A 94 9.37 21.64 2.61
C TRP A 94 9.55 22.01 4.09
N ASP A 95 10.41 23.00 4.37
CA ASP A 95 10.78 23.41 5.74
C ASP A 95 11.20 22.20 6.61
N GLY A 96 11.87 21.23 6.00
CA GLY A 96 12.30 19.97 6.64
C GLY A 96 11.23 18.88 6.70
N ALA A 97 9.97 19.16 6.34
CA ALA A 97 8.93 18.13 6.25
C ALA A 97 9.05 17.36 4.93
N GLU A 98 9.30 16.05 5.00
CA GLU A 98 9.43 15.19 3.83
C GLU A 98 8.13 15.13 3.00
N LEU A 99 8.30 15.15 1.68
CA LEU A 99 7.21 15.05 0.72
C LEU A 99 7.20 13.66 0.09
N PHE A 100 6.04 13.01 0.11
CA PHE A 100 5.84 11.67 -0.48
C PHE A 100 4.75 11.66 -1.55
N ALA A 101 4.03 12.77 -1.74
CA ALA A 101 2.90 12.84 -2.65
C ALA A 101 2.60 14.29 -3.05
N PRO A 102 2.12 14.55 -4.29
CA PRO A 102 1.73 15.87 -4.75
C PRO A 102 0.71 16.56 -3.84
N GLU A 103 -0.23 15.81 -3.27
CA GLU A 103 -1.26 16.35 -2.37
C GLU A 103 -0.68 17.02 -1.13
N SER A 104 0.53 16.62 -0.69
CA SER A 104 1.21 17.26 0.44
C SER A 104 1.59 18.71 0.12
N LEU A 105 2.00 19.00 -1.13
CA LEU A 105 2.30 20.38 -1.54
C LEU A 105 1.06 21.26 -1.52
N GLU A 106 -0.07 20.76 -2.00
CA GLU A 106 -1.32 21.53 -1.98
C GLU A 106 -1.79 21.85 -0.55
N VAL A 107 -1.55 20.94 0.40
CA VAL A 107 -1.83 21.17 1.83
C VAL A 107 -0.93 22.27 2.38
N LEU A 108 0.37 22.22 2.07
CA LEU A 108 1.34 23.22 2.50
C LEU A 108 1.08 24.59 1.87
N GLU A 109 0.72 24.64 0.60
CA GLU A 109 0.29 25.87 -0.08
C GLU A 109 -0.96 26.46 0.56
N ARG A 110 -1.97 25.64 0.89
CA ARG A 110 -3.17 26.12 1.60
C ARG A 110 -2.88 26.61 3.02
N ALA A 111 -1.93 26.00 3.70
CA ALA A 111 -1.53 26.40 5.05
C ALA A 111 -0.59 27.63 5.07
N GLY A 112 0.18 27.82 4.00
CA GLY A 112 1.17 28.89 3.87
C GLY A 112 0.54 30.28 3.69
N ALA A 113 1.26 31.29 4.17
CA ALA A 113 0.87 32.69 3.98
C ALA A 113 1.62 33.32 2.79
N GLY A 114 0.94 34.20 2.05
CA GLY A 114 1.63 35.00 1.04
C GLY A 114 2.70 35.90 1.67
N GLY A 115 3.88 35.94 1.06
CA GLY A 115 5.07 36.62 1.56
C GLY A 115 5.93 35.77 2.50
N GLN A 116 5.46 34.59 2.93
CA GLN A 116 6.26 33.64 3.70
C GLN A 116 7.40 33.09 2.83
N VAL A 117 8.61 33.08 3.38
CA VAL A 117 9.76 32.38 2.79
C VAL A 117 9.78 30.96 3.32
N VAL A 118 9.86 29.99 2.42
CA VAL A 118 9.94 28.56 2.73
C VAL A 118 11.19 27.96 2.12
N GLN A 119 11.78 26.98 2.80
CA GLN A 119 12.95 26.26 2.34
C GLN A 119 12.52 24.97 1.66
N LEU A 120 12.83 24.84 0.37
CA LEU A 120 12.60 23.60 -0.37
C LEU A 120 13.91 22.84 -0.53
N GLU A 121 13.93 21.56 -0.18
CA GLU A 121 15.04 20.68 -0.57
C GLU A 121 14.71 20.07 -1.93
N VAL A 122 15.54 20.35 -2.92
CA VAL A 122 15.30 19.99 -4.32
C VAL A 122 16.44 19.14 -4.83
N ARG A 123 16.11 18.00 -5.43
CA ARG A 123 17.03 17.17 -6.20
C ARG A 123 16.90 17.51 -7.68
N ARG A 124 18.03 17.84 -8.31
CA ARG A 124 18.19 17.92 -9.76
C ARG A 124 19.30 16.96 -10.17
N ASP A 125 18.96 16.00 -11.01
CA ASP A 125 19.84 14.90 -11.36
C ASP A 125 20.32 14.17 -10.08
N ASP A 126 21.63 14.15 -9.84
CA ASP A 126 22.25 13.54 -8.65
C ASP A 126 22.62 14.55 -7.55
N THR A 127 22.20 15.81 -7.68
CA THR A 127 22.55 16.88 -6.74
C THR A 127 21.33 17.35 -5.95
N ILE A 128 21.48 17.46 -4.63
CA ILE A 128 20.48 18.02 -3.73
C ILE A 128 20.93 19.40 -3.28
N PHE A 129 20.03 20.37 -3.32
CA PHE A 129 20.28 21.74 -2.86
C PHE A 129 19.02 22.36 -2.24
N GLU A 130 19.23 23.33 -1.36
CA GLU A 130 18.14 24.11 -0.77
C GLU A 130 17.77 25.31 -1.65
N VAL A 131 16.47 25.53 -1.83
CA VAL A 131 15.91 26.66 -2.58
C VAL A 131 14.97 27.45 -1.67
N PRO A 132 15.36 28.67 -1.24
CA PRO A 132 14.42 29.58 -0.58
C PRO A 132 13.40 30.09 -1.59
N VAL A 133 12.11 29.94 -1.30
CA VAL A 133 11.04 30.45 -2.15
C VAL A 133 10.06 31.30 -1.35
N THR A 134 9.74 32.49 -1.88
CA THR A 134 8.76 33.39 -1.25
C THR A 134 7.37 33.17 -1.84
N LEU A 135 6.47 32.60 -1.05
CA LEU A 135 5.10 32.29 -1.46
C LEU A 135 4.32 33.53 -1.88
N ARG A 136 3.44 33.40 -2.88
CA ARG A 136 2.52 34.47 -3.30
C ARG A 136 1.13 34.26 -2.68
N ALA A 137 0.49 35.32 -2.21
CA ALA A 137 -0.90 35.24 -1.75
C ALA A 137 -1.86 34.99 -2.92
N VAL A 138 -2.82 34.08 -2.74
CA VAL A 138 -3.95 33.90 -3.67
C VAL A 138 -5.26 34.04 -2.91
N ALA A 139 -6.19 34.81 -3.49
CA ALA A 139 -7.53 34.97 -2.96
C ALA A 139 -8.33 33.67 -3.10
N ALA A 140 -9.10 33.32 -2.07
CA ALA A 140 -9.89 32.09 -2.03
C ALA A 140 -10.88 32.01 -3.20
N GLY A 141 -10.59 31.14 -4.16
CA GLY A 141 -11.48 30.83 -5.28
C GLY A 141 -12.36 29.63 -4.97
N SER A 142 -13.65 29.72 -5.32
CA SER A 142 -14.58 28.60 -5.29
C SER A 142 -14.51 27.87 -6.63
N ALA A 143 -13.69 26.82 -6.75
CA ALA A 143 -13.77 25.89 -7.85
C ALA A 143 -14.48 24.62 -7.36
N GLY A 144 -15.67 24.35 -7.92
CA GLY A 144 -16.36 23.08 -7.74
C GLY A 144 -15.60 21.99 -8.47
N GLU A 145 -14.62 21.40 -7.81
CA GLU A 145 -13.79 20.33 -8.33
C GLU A 145 -14.19 18.99 -7.72
N VAL A 146 -14.02 17.90 -8.48
CA VAL A 146 -14.20 16.53 -8.00
C VAL A 146 -13.20 16.29 -6.88
N ARG A 147 -13.66 16.40 -5.64
CA ARG A 147 -12.79 16.26 -4.47
C ARG A 147 -12.62 14.79 -4.12
N VAL A 148 -11.37 14.33 -4.02
CA VAL A 148 -11.05 13.00 -3.49
C VAL A 148 -11.56 12.93 -2.05
N VAL A 149 -12.56 12.08 -1.82
CA VAL A 149 -13.20 11.93 -0.51
C VAL A 149 -12.42 11.01 0.42
N ALA A 150 -11.63 10.08 -0.11
CA ALA A 150 -10.66 9.28 0.61
C ALA A 150 -9.77 8.45 -0.33
N ARG A 151 -8.66 7.93 0.21
CA ARG A 151 -7.77 6.93 -0.37
C ARG A 151 -7.88 5.63 0.43
N VAL A 152 -7.78 4.49 -0.22
CA VAL A 152 -7.81 3.18 0.44
C VAL A 152 -6.41 2.58 0.38
N ASP A 153 -5.94 2.07 1.51
CA ASP A 153 -4.77 1.21 1.59
C ASP A 153 -5.20 -0.14 2.15
N PRO A 154 -5.38 -1.14 1.26
CA PRO A 154 -5.86 -2.45 1.67
C PRO A 154 -4.71 -3.38 2.07
N VAL A 155 -3.44 -2.96 1.92
CA VAL A 155 -2.27 -3.83 2.09
C VAL A 155 -1.64 -3.68 3.47
N ARG A 156 -1.38 -2.44 3.90
CA ARG A 156 -0.59 -2.17 5.12
C ARG A 156 -1.46 -1.76 6.28
N SER A 157 -2.26 -0.72 6.09
CA SER A 157 -3.14 -0.18 7.13
C SER A 157 -4.52 -0.82 7.15
N ARG A 158 -4.94 -1.46 6.05
CA ARG A 158 -6.29 -2.05 5.88
C ARG A 158 -7.37 -1.03 6.25
N ALA A 159 -7.23 0.15 5.68
CA ALA A 159 -7.97 1.33 6.09
C ALA A 159 -8.18 2.33 4.96
N ARG A 160 -9.13 3.23 5.19
CA ARG A 160 -9.47 4.35 4.35
C ARG A 160 -9.04 5.65 5.02
N TRP A 161 -8.33 6.47 4.27
CA TRP A 161 -7.67 7.68 4.73
C TRP A 161 -8.13 8.91 3.97
N TRP A 162 -8.33 10.01 4.66
CA TRP A 162 -8.59 11.31 4.04
C TRP A 162 -7.52 12.32 4.42
N THR A 163 -7.16 13.20 3.49
CA THR A 163 -6.19 14.27 3.74
C THR A 163 -6.89 15.38 4.53
N ALA A 164 -6.58 15.48 5.81
CA ALA A 164 -7.01 16.58 6.67
C ALA A 164 -6.01 17.75 6.56
N PRO A 165 -6.36 18.96 7.02
CA PRO A 165 -5.47 20.12 6.98
C PRO A 165 -4.14 19.93 7.72
N ASP A 166 -4.13 19.11 8.76
CA ASP A 166 -3.01 18.92 9.69
C ASP A 166 -2.60 17.44 9.85
N GLY A 167 -2.98 16.58 8.90
CA GLY A 167 -2.68 15.15 8.99
C GLY A 167 -3.44 14.26 8.02
N ALA A 168 -3.41 12.96 8.30
CA ALA A 168 -4.22 11.96 7.61
C ALA A 168 -5.30 11.44 8.57
N ARG A 169 -6.58 11.66 8.22
CA ARG A 169 -7.72 11.20 9.00
C ARG A 169 -8.05 9.76 8.66
N LEU A 170 -8.17 8.91 9.68
CA LEU A 170 -8.67 7.55 9.58
C LEU A 170 -10.20 7.60 9.39
N VAL A 171 -10.68 7.38 8.17
CA VAL A 171 -12.11 7.46 7.83
C VAL A 171 -12.80 6.13 8.10
N ALA A 172 -12.15 5.03 7.79
CA ALA A 172 -12.64 3.68 8.06
C ALA A 172 -11.46 2.72 8.21
N SER A 173 -11.68 1.59 8.86
CA SER A 173 -10.70 0.52 9.00
C SER A 173 -11.41 -0.83 9.00
N ASP A 174 -10.71 -1.86 8.53
CA ASP A 174 -11.15 -3.23 8.66
C ASP A 174 -11.33 -3.61 10.14
N VAL A 175 -12.21 -4.58 10.39
CA VAL A 175 -12.40 -5.14 11.74
C VAL A 175 -11.09 -5.78 12.19
N GLY A 176 -10.55 -5.32 13.32
CA GLY A 176 -9.24 -5.77 13.81
C GLY A 176 -8.06 -5.26 12.99
N GLY A 177 -8.26 -4.23 12.15
CA GLY A 177 -7.19 -3.61 11.37
C GLY A 177 -6.11 -2.97 12.26
N PRO A 178 -4.89 -2.77 11.72
CA PRO A 178 -3.73 -2.24 12.43
C PRO A 178 -4.01 -1.06 13.35
N PHE A 179 -4.70 -0.03 12.86
CA PHE A 179 -4.88 1.23 13.59
C PHE A 179 -5.84 1.09 14.78
N PRO A 180 -7.08 0.56 14.62
CA PRO A 180 -7.93 0.24 15.76
C PRO A 180 -7.29 -0.74 16.75
N ALA A 181 -6.54 -1.74 16.27
CA ALA A 181 -5.82 -2.68 17.13
C ALA A 181 -4.72 -2.01 17.97
N GLY A 182 -4.04 -1.01 17.40
CA GLY A 182 -3.10 -0.13 18.09
C GLY A 182 -3.75 1.00 18.92
N GLY A 183 -5.07 0.98 19.08
CA GLY A 183 -5.82 1.95 19.89
C GLY A 183 -6.07 3.30 19.21
N VAL A 184 -5.87 3.41 17.90
CA VAL A 184 -6.22 4.60 17.11
C VAL A 184 -7.65 4.43 16.58
N PRO A 185 -8.65 5.16 17.10
CA PRO A 185 -10.03 4.99 16.71
C PRO A 185 -10.31 5.57 15.32
N VAL A 186 -11.33 5.05 14.64
CA VAL A 186 -11.88 5.67 13.43
C VAL A 186 -12.32 7.11 13.75
N GLY A 187 -11.99 8.04 12.86
CA GLY A 187 -12.16 9.47 13.04
C GLY A 187 -10.90 10.21 13.54
N ALA A 188 -9.90 9.49 14.05
CA ALA A 188 -8.64 10.08 14.47
C ALA A 188 -7.86 10.70 13.31
N VAL A 189 -7.14 11.80 13.58
CA VAL A 189 -6.18 12.40 12.65
C VAL A 189 -4.78 12.03 13.09
N VAL A 190 -4.03 11.37 12.21
CA VAL A 190 -2.61 11.06 12.41
C VAL A 190 -1.79 12.25 11.94
N HIS A 191 -1.04 12.85 12.85
CA HIS A 191 -0.22 14.04 12.61
C HIS A 191 1.25 13.70 12.35
N GLU A 192 1.76 12.64 12.99
CA GLU A 192 3.16 12.23 12.87
C GLU A 192 3.26 10.71 12.85
N VAL A 193 4.26 10.21 12.14
CA VAL A 193 4.69 8.81 12.14
C VAL A 193 6.19 8.78 12.38
N ASP A 194 6.61 8.02 13.38
CA ASP A 194 8.00 7.89 13.82
C ASP A 194 8.74 9.22 14.06
N GLY A 195 7.99 10.25 14.48
CA GLY A 195 8.52 11.60 14.75
C GLY A 195 8.50 12.55 13.54
N GLU A 196 8.15 12.05 12.36
CA GLU A 196 8.08 12.84 11.13
C GLU A 196 6.62 13.20 10.80
N PRO A 197 6.36 14.44 10.34
CA PRO A 197 5.02 14.92 10.09
C PRO A 197 4.33 14.18 8.94
N VAL A 198 3.03 13.99 9.07
CA VAL A 198 2.16 13.45 8.02
C VAL A 198 1.38 14.60 7.41
N LEU A 199 1.63 14.87 6.13
CA LEU A 199 1.00 16.00 5.43
C LEU A 199 -0.23 15.61 4.61
N SER A 200 -0.34 14.33 4.22
CA SER A 200 -1.45 13.86 3.38
C SER A 200 -1.72 12.37 3.57
N ALA A 201 -2.94 11.95 3.25
CA ALA A 201 -3.32 10.54 3.24
C ALA A 201 -2.47 9.72 2.27
N ARG A 202 -2.19 10.26 1.07
CA ARG A 202 -1.34 9.57 0.09
C ARG A 202 0.09 9.44 0.59
N GLY A 203 0.65 10.49 1.20
CA GLY A 203 1.98 10.45 1.80
C GLY A 203 2.10 9.43 2.93
N LEU A 204 1.09 9.37 3.82
CA LEU A 204 1.03 8.35 4.87
C LEU A 204 1.03 6.93 4.27
N ILE A 205 0.16 6.67 3.30
CA ILE A 205 0.06 5.37 2.64
C ILE A 205 1.38 4.99 1.96
N ARG A 206 2.01 5.92 1.23
CA ARG A 206 3.32 5.71 0.60
C ARG A 206 4.37 5.29 1.61
N ARG A 207 4.43 5.98 2.74
CA ARG A 207 5.37 5.68 3.80
C ARG A 207 5.14 4.29 4.40
N MET A 208 3.88 3.91 4.65
CA MET A 208 3.56 2.56 5.14
C MET A 208 3.89 1.47 4.11
N LEU A 209 3.68 1.73 2.82
CA LEU A 209 4.00 0.79 1.73
C LEU A 209 5.51 0.60 1.55
N ALA A 210 6.32 1.62 1.82
CA ALA A 210 7.77 1.53 1.78
C ALA A 210 8.36 0.66 2.91
N LEU A 211 7.59 0.36 3.95
CA LEU A 211 8.00 -0.48 5.06
C LEU A 211 7.73 -1.97 4.79
N GLU A 212 8.49 -2.80 5.50
CA GLU A 212 8.27 -4.24 5.53
C GLU A 212 6.88 -4.58 6.10
N PRO A 213 6.23 -5.66 5.62
CA PRO A 213 5.01 -6.18 6.25
C PRO A 213 5.24 -6.42 7.75
N GLY A 214 4.25 -6.10 8.58
CA GLY A 214 4.37 -6.29 10.04
C GLY A 214 5.19 -5.23 10.77
N ALA A 215 5.76 -4.24 10.09
CA ALA A 215 6.54 -3.19 10.74
C ALA A 215 5.72 -2.41 11.79
N THR A 216 6.34 -2.13 12.94
CA THR A 216 5.73 -1.33 14.01
C THR A 216 6.00 0.16 13.80
N LEU A 217 4.95 0.96 13.77
CA LEU A 217 4.99 2.41 13.69
C LEU A 217 4.68 3.05 15.04
N ARG A 218 5.37 4.16 15.38
CA ARG A 218 4.91 5.08 16.42
C ARG A 218 4.10 6.18 15.77
N VAL A 219 2.82 6.30 16.11
CA VAL A 219 1.92 7.31 15.53
C VAL A 219 1.47 8.31 16.58
N THR A 220 1.61 9.60 16.27
CA THR A 220 1.02 10.69 17.05
C THR A 220 -0.31 11.07 16.40
N TRP A 221 -1.41 11.00 17.15
CA TRP A 221 -2.76 11.20 16.63
C TRP A 221 -3.65 12.00 17.59
N SER A 222 -4.73 12.59 17.10
CA SER A 222 -5.76 13.23 17.92
C SER A 222 -7.17 12.78 17.54
N ALA A 223 -8.07 12.70 18.53
CA ALA A 223 -9.50 12.50 18.28
C ALA A 223 -10.14 13.86 17.95
N GLY A 224 -10.34 14.17 16.67
CA GLY A 224 -11.15 15.32 16.24
C GLY A 224 -10.76 16.67 16.86
N GLY A 225 -9.48 17.04 16.82
CA GLY A 225 -8.96 18.29 17.38
C GLY A 225 -8.70 18.26 18.90
N GLY A 226 -8.81 17.09 19.53
CA GLY A 226 -8.42 16.87 20.92
C GLY A 226 -6.91 16.79 21.16
N GLU A 227 -6.52 16.40 22.37
CA GLU A 227 -5.12 16.27 22.76
C GLU A 227 -4.39 15.19 21.94
N ARG A 228 -3.10 15.42 21.67
CA ARG A 228 -2.26 14.46 20.93
C ARG A 228 -1.94 13.26 21.81
N SER A 229 -2.28 12.09 21.32
CA SER A 229 -1.96 10.79 21.90
C SER A 229 -0.92 10.06 21.04
N VAL A 230 -0.11 9.22 21.65
CA VAL A 230 0.89 8.42 20.94
C VAL A 230 0.54 6.95 21.08
N SER A 231 0.44 6.25 19.94
CA SER A 231 0.17 4.82 19.87
C SER A 231 1.26 4.09 19.11
N LYS A 232 1.46 2.80 19.42
CA LYS A 232 2.23 1.89 18.57
C LYS A 232 1.26 1.09 17.73
N VAL A 233 1.51 1.02 16.42
CA VAL A 233 0.66 0.34 15.45
C VAL A 233 1.51 -0.65 14.68
N ASP A 234 1.19 -1.93 14.80
CA ASP A 234 1.81 -2.98 13.98
C ASP A 234 1.07 -3.05 12.65
N LEU A 235 1.77 -2.74 11.55
CA LEU A 235 1.20 -2.82 10.20
C LEU A 235 0.79 -4.26 9.88
N TYR A 236 -0.15 -4.40 8.95
CA TYR A 236 -0.63 -5.70 8.55
C TYR A 236 0.49 -6.53 7.91
N ASP A 237 0.73 -7.71 8.49
CA ASP A 237 1.50 -8.79 7.87
C ASP A 237 0.51 -9.87 7.43
N ALA A 238 0.41 -10.08 6.11
CA ALA A 238 -0.48 -11.09 5.58
C ALA A 238 0.03 -12.48 5.98
N PRO A 239 -0.81 -13.34 6.59
CA PRO A 239 -0.38 -14.66 6.98
C PRO A 239 0.11 -15.42 5.74
N ARG A 240 1.26 -16.08 5.87
CA ARG A 240 1.77 -16.95 4.81
C ARG A 240 1.04 -18.27 4.88
N ILE A 241 0.41 -18.66 3.78
CA ILE A 241 -0.18 -19.99 3.64
C ILE A 241 0.70 -20.86 2.75
N THR A 242 0.80 -22.13 3.08
CA THR A 242 1.46 -23.12 2.21
C THR A 242 0.57 -23.33 0.99
N THR A 243 1.03 -22.81 -0.15
CA THR A 243 0.36 -22.97 -1.44
C THR A 243 0.76 -24.26 -2.12
N GLY A 244 1.84 -24.91 -1.71
CA GLY A 244 2.14 -26.23 -2.22
C GLY A 244 3.20 -26.98 -1.46
N PHE A 245 3.11 -28.30 -1.46
CA PHE A 245 4.20 -29.16 -1.04
C PHE A 245 4.28 -30.37 -1.97
N GLY A 246 5.50 -30.80 -2.30
CA GLY A 246 5.72 -31.90 -3.23
C GLY A 246 6.80 -32.84 -2.72
N LEU A 247 6.48 -34.13 -2.71
CA LEU A 247 7.42 -35.25 -2.63
C LEU A 247 7.37 -35.97 -3.99
N PRO A 248 8.48 -36.04 -4.74
CA PRO A 248 8.49 -36.66 -6.06
C PRO A 248 7.88 -38.06 -6.01
N ILE A 249 7.01 -38.35 -6.97
CA ILE A 249 6.29 -39.63 -7.13
C ILE A 249 5.29 -39.91 -6.01
N LEU A 250 5.52 -39.47 -4.77
CA LEU A 250 4.72 -39.84 -3.61
C LEU A 250 3.49 -38.96 -3.42
N ALA A 251 3.65 -37.65 -3.40
CA ALA A 251 2.55 -36.75 -3.17
C ALA A 251 2.85 -35.36 -3.68
N HIS A 252 1.89 -34.69 -4.30
CA HIS A 252 1.95 -33.24 -4.45
C HIS A 252 0.63 -32.61 -4.01
N TYR A 253 0.74 -31.44 -3.42
CA TYR A 253 -0.36 -30.57 -3.03
C TYR A 253 -0.07 -29.22 -3.64
N ASP A 254 -1.06 -28.62 -4.28
CA ASP A 254 -1.01 -27.26 -4.79
C ASP A 254 -2.34 -26.57 -4.51
N HIS A 255 -2.30 -25.31 -4.10
CA HIS A 255 -3.43 -24.46 -3.77
C HIS A 255 -3.20 -23.11 -4.43
N ASP A 256 -4.12 -22.73 -5.31
CA ASP A 256 -4.16 -21.42 -5.94
C ASP A 256 -4.93 -20.46 -5.01
N PRO A 257 -4.25 -19.47 -4.41
CA PRO A 257 -4.88 -18.54 -3.49
C PRO A 257 -5.88 -17.60 -4.18
N ASP A 258 -5.72 -17.33 -5.48
CA ASP A 258 -6.55 -16.39 -6.23
C ASP A 258 -7.73 -17.10 -6.90
N ALA A 259 -7.50 -18.28 -7.49
CA ALA A 259 -8.54 -19.05 -8.19
C ALA A 259 -9.39 -19.95 -7.26
N ARG A 260 -9.12 -19.98 -5.95
CA ARG A 260 -9.72 -20.91 -4.96
C ARG A 260 -9.58 -22.40 -5.35
N THR A 261 -8.71 -22.71 -6.31
CA THR A 261 -8.48 -24.07 -6.77
C THR A 261 -7.53 -24.78 -5.81
N THR A 262 -7.85 -26.00 -5.39
CA THR A 262 -6.98 -26.83 -4.54
C THR A 262 -6.82 -28.18 -5.17
N SER A 263 -5.59 -28.66 -5.32
CA SER A 263 -5.30 -29.96 -5.89
C SER A 263 -4.38 -30.75 -4.98
N PHE A 264 -4.63 -32.05 -4.93
CA PHE A 264 -3.80 -33.00 -4.19
C PHE A 264 -3.69 -34.28 -5.01
N VAL A 265 -2.48 -34.80 -5.17
CA VAL A 265 -2.23 -36.07 -5.85
C VAL A 265 -1.37 -36.94 -4.95
N LEU A 266 -1.74 -38.21 -4.83
CA LEU A 266 -1.01 -39.25 -4.12
C LEU A 266 -0.57 -40.33 -5.12
N LEU A 267 0.69 -40.74 -5.02
CA LEU A 267 1.38 -41.68 -5.88
C LEU A 267 1.27 -41.33 -7.37
N ASP A 268 1.83 -40.18 -7.75
CA ASP A 268 1.82 -39.69 -9.13
C ASP A 268 2.89 -40.41 -9.96
N LEU A 269 2.52 -41.55 -10.53
CA LEU A 269 3.33 -42.29 -11.49
C LEU A 269 3.05 -41.74 -12.89
N TYR A 270 4.03 -41.80 -13.79
CA TYR A 270 3.99 -41.21 -15.15
C TYR A 270 2.72 -41.52 -15.97
N VAL A 271 2.01 -42.61 -15.67
CA VAL A 271 0.80 -43.06 -16.39
C VAL A 271 -0.46 -43.10 -15.51
N ILE A 272 -0.31 -43.02 -14.17
CA ILE A 272 -1.41 -43.24 -13.23
C ILE A 272 -1.13 -42.61 -11.86
N SER A 273 -2.14 -42.00 -11.25
CA SER A 273 -2.11 -41.58 -9.84
C SER A 273 -2.96 -42.50 -8.99
N LEU A 274 -2.56 -42.84 -7.76
CA LEU A 274 -3.43 -43.62 -6.86
C LEU A 274 -4.69 -42.81 -6.50
N LEU A 275 -4.50 -41.55 -6.10
CA LEU A 275 -5.58 -40.66 -5.69
C LEU A 275 -5.28 -39.27 -6.23
N ARG A 276 -6.29 -38.62 -6.79
CA ARG A 276 -6.26 -37.21 -7.16
C ARG A 276 -7.52 -36.55 -6.63
N PHE A 277 -7.33 -35.47 -5.89
CA PHE A 277 -8.38 -34.59 -5.43
C PHE A 277 -8.19 -33.23 -6.09
N THR A 278 -9.26 -32.67 -6.62
CA THR A 278 -9.30 -31.30 -7.12
C THR A 278 -10.54 -30.62 -6.58
N ARG A 279 -10.39 -29.39 -6.12
CA ARG A 279 -11.47 -28.51 -5.71
C ARG A 279 -11.37 -27.24 -6.52
N ASP A 280 -12.47 -26.79 -7.07
CA ASP A 280 -12.57 -25.51 -7.76
C ASP A 280 -13.83 -24.79 -7.27
N GLY A 281 -13.65 -23.67 -6.56
CA GLY A 281 -14.73 -23.01 -5.83
C GLY A 281 -15.46 -23.95 -4.85
N GLU A 282 -16.74 -24.23 -5.13
CA GLU A 282 -17.57 -25.19 -4.39
C GLU A 282 -17.54 -26.61 -4.96
N GLU A 283 -17.08 -26.80 -6.21
CA GLU A 283 -16.95 -28.11 -6.82
C GLU A 283 -15.77 -28.86 -6.20
N ARG A 284 -15.99 -30.13 -5.87
CA ARG A 284 -15.00 -31.06 -5.34
C ARG A 284 -15.04 -32.31 -6.18
N GLU A 285 -13.89 -32.74 -6.63
CA GLU A 285 -13.72 -33.94 -7.44
C GLU A 285 -12.66 -34.85 -6.81
N TRP A 286 -12.98 -36.14 -6.76
CA TRP A 286 -12.06 -37.20 -6.39
C TRP A 286 -11.91 -38.19 -7.54
N ARG A 287 -10.67 -38.54 -7.86
CA ARG A 287 -10.31 -39.64 -8.75
C ARG A 287 -9.45 -40.66 -8.01
N VAL A 288 -9.84 -41.92 -8.05
CA VAL A 288 -9.01 -43.05 -7.59
C VAL A 288 -8.56 -43.81 -8.84
N LEU A 289 -7.24 -43.92 -9.03
CA LEU A 289 -6.66 -44.47 -10.25
C LEU A 289 -7.18 -43.72 -11.49
N ARG A 290 -7.43 -44.43 -12.59
CA ARG A 290 -8.09 -43.87 -13.79
C ARG A 290 -9.58 -44.19 -13.89
N TRP A 291 -10.12 -44.96 -12.95
CA TRP A 291 -11.40 -45.65 -13.15
C TRP A 291 -12.54 -45.11 -12.31
N PHE A 292 -12.27 -44.57 -11.12
CA PHE A 292 -13.31 -44.10 -10.22
C PHE A 292 -13.25 -42.58 -10.12
N ARG A 293 -14.28 -41.91 -10.61
CA ARG A 293 -14.45 -40.46 -10.51
C ARG A 293 -15.75 -40.17 -9.76
N THR A 294 -15.67 -39.30 -8.76
CA THR A 294 -16.84 -38.76 -8.06
C THR A 294 -16.68 -37.25 -7.96
N SER A 295 -17.75 -36.50 -8.22
CA SER A 295 -17.80 -35.05 -8.05
C SER A 295 -19.00 -34.65 -7.20
N SER A 296 -18.86 -33.56 -6.48
CA SER A 296 -19.88 -32.99 -5.60
C SER A 296 -19.74 -31.47 -5.55
N GLY A 297 -20.85 -30.74 -5.46
CA GLY A 297 -20.86 -29.27 -5.45
C GLY A 297 -21.52 -28.67 -6.68
N VAL A 298 -21.54 -27.34 -6.77
CA VAL A 298 -22.05 -26.60 -7.92
C VAL A 298 -20.87 -26.14 -8.75
N GLY A 299 -20.80 -26.54 -10.02
CA GLY A 299 -19.79 -26.05 -10.94
C GLY A 299 -20.05 -24.58 -11.25
N GLU A 300 -19.04 -23.73 -11.10
CA GLU A 300 -19.10 -22.37 -11.64
C GLU A 300 -18.98 -22.49 -13.16
N LEU A 301 -20.05 -22.13 -13.87
CA LEU A 301 -19.98 -21.97 -15.32
C LEU A 301 -19.12 -20.73 -15.57
N SER A 302 -17.85 -20.92 -15.89
CA SER A 302 -17.00 -19.86 -16.40
C SER A 302 -17.56 -19.42 -17.77
N GLU A 303 -18.23 -18.27 -17.83
CA GLU A 303 -18.46 -17.51 -19.07
C GLU A 303 -17.20 -16.78 -19.52
#